data_AF-W7SR83-F1
#
_entry.id   AF-W7SR83-F1
#
_cell.length_a   1.000
_cell.length_b   1.000
_cell.length_c   1.000
_cell.angle_alpha   90.00
_cell.angle_beta   90.00
_cell.angle_gamma   90.00
#
_symmetry.space_group_name_H-M   'P 1'
#
loop_
_entity.id
_entity.type
_entity.pdbx_description
1 polymer ?
#
loop_
_entity_poly.entity_id
_entity_poly.type
_entity_poly.pdbx_seq_one_letter_code
_entity_poly.pdbx_strand_id
1 'polypeptide(L)'
;MHRSRRDRVVSGSRLRPADPGQQRTLRQAALCYAAHGWPVVPAAFFDGTRYACVQADCVQDGPHPVWRLWQGRASTDADVVASWYRLFSFAVALPTGVIFDVVEIPEPAAVRVQDALVEHRTPTPIAVWRERGVRLFWVTPGLQPDNRLGALNARIRGEGAWVPAPPTPTRRGPMHWSLPPEQSEWAILSHADLTAALDALN
;
A
#
# COMPACT_ATOMS: atom_id res chain seq x y z
N MET A 1 16.75 40.74 -33.38
CA MET A 1 16.15 40.49 -32.06
C MET A 1 15.98 38.99 -31.85
N HIS A 2 16.99 38.33 -31.26
CA HIS A 2 17.01 36.89 -31.03
C HIS A 2 16.71 36.65 -29.54
N ARG A 3 15.52 36.13 -29.21
CA ARG A 3 15.21 35.70 -27.84
C ARG A 3 15.76 34.28 -27.65
N SER A 4 16.94 34.19 -27.05
CA SER A 4 17.50 32.95 -26.51
C SER A 4 16.54 32.38 -25.47
N ARG A 5 15.87 31.28 -25.79
CA ARG A 5 15.24 30.41 -24.79
C ARG A 5 16.37 29.80 -23.97
N ARG A 6 16.37 30.06 -22.66
CA ARG A 6 17.25 29.34 -21.74
C ARG A 6 16.72 27.93 -21.61
N ASP A 7 17.45 26.97 -22.14
CA ASP A 7 17.23 25.55 -21.87
C ASP A 7 17.38 25.33 -20.36
N ARG A 8 16.24 25.04 -19.73
CA ARG A 8 16.19 24.67 -18.32
C ARG A 8 16.65 23.22 -18.26
N VAL A 9 17.85 22.99 -17.77
CA VAL A 9 18.35 21.65 -17.45
C VAL A 9 17.35 21.02 -16.46
N VAL A 10 16.53 20.08 -16.94
CA VAL A 10 15.63 19.27 -16.11
C VAL A 10 16.49 18.21 -15.43
N SER A 11 17.15 18.61 -14.34
CA SER A 11 18.07 17.75 -13.60
C SER A 11 17.33 16.82 -12.64
N GLY A 12 17.47 15.51 -12.87
CA GLY A 12 17.56 14.50 -11.83
C GLY A 12 16.26 13.97 -11.23
N SER A 13 16.23 12.66 -10.98
CA SER A 13 15.29 12.01 -10.07
C SER A 13 15.19 12.80 -8.76
N ARG A 14 13.97 13.08 -8.30
CA ARG A 14 13.70 13.79 -7.04
C ARG A 14 13.98 12.92 -5.80
N LEU A 15 14.37 11.66 -5.99
CA LEU A 15 14.69 10.76 -4.89
C LEU A 15 15.99 11.19 -4.24
N ARG A 16 15.92 11.47 -2.95
CA ARG A 16 17.11 11.63 -2.11
C ARG A 16 17.78 10.27 -1.93
N PRO A 17 19.11 10.22 -1.74
CA PRO A 17 19.77 9.03 -1.21
C PRO A 17 19.05 8.57 0.04
N ALA A 18 18.82 7.27 0.13
CA ALA A 18 18.09 6.69 1.24
C ALA A 18 18.85 6.82 2.55
N ASP A 19 18.14 6.99 3.66
CA ASP A 19 18.66 6.54 4.94
C ASP A 19 18.95 5.02 4.84
N PRO A 20 20.19 4.56 5.11
CA PRO A 20 20.55 3.16 4.94
C PRO A 20 19.69 2.20 5.79
N GLY A 21 19.24 2.63 6.97
CA GLY A 21 18.34 1.84 7.82
C GLY A 21 16.98 1.64 7.16
N GLN A 22 16.35 2.75 6.78
CA GLN A 22 15.06 2.76 6.08
C GLN A 22 15.10 1.95 4.78
N GLN A 23 16.16 2.07 3.98
CA GLN A 23 16.33 1.31 2.73
C GLN A 23 16.32 -0.19 2.98
N ARG A 24 17.09 -0.66 3.98
CA ARG A 24 17.13 -2.07 4.34
C ARG A 24 15.77 -2.58 4.77
N THR A 25 15.07 -1.84 5.62
CA THR A 25 13.74 -2.23 6.11
C THR A 25 12.72 -2.30 4.96
N LEU A 26 12.69 -1.29 4.07
CA LEU A 26 11.75 -1.28 2.93
C LEU A 26 12.06 -2.39 1.92
N ARG A 27 13.34 -2.63 1.63
CA ARG A 27 13.78 -3.73 0.78
C ARG A 27 13.36 -5.08 1.37
N GLN A 28 13.57 -5.28 2.68
CA GLN A 28 13.21 -6.54 3.34
C GLN A 28 11.70 -6.77 3.32
N ALA A 29 10.90 -5.73 3.56
CA ALA A 29 9.44 -5.82 3.46
C ALA A 29 9.00 -6.19 2.04
N ALA A 30 9.53 -5.50 1.02
CA ALA A 30 9.21 -5.78 -0.38
C ALA A 30 9.52 -7.25 -0.78
N LEU A 31 10.69 -7.75 -0.37
CA LEU A 31 11.08 -9.13 -0.60
C LEU A 31 10.21 -10.12 0.18
N CYS A 32 9.80 -9.78 1.40
CA CYS A 32 8.90 -10.61 2.19
C CYS A 32 7.53 -10.77 1.50
N TYR A 33 6.93 -9.68 1.03
CA TYR A 33 5.68 -9.73 0.27
C TYR A 33 5.82 -10.56 -1.02
N ALA A 34 6.88 -10.30 -1.79
CA ALA A 34 7.16 -11.03 -3.02
C ALA A 34 7.32 -12.54 -2.78
N ALA A 35 8.03 -12.94 -1.71
CA ALA A 35 8.23 -14.33 -1.33
C ALA A 35 6.93 -15.06 -0.96
N HIS A 36 5.90 -14.33 -0.52
CA HIS A 36 4.56 -14.87 -0.24
C HIS A 36 3.60 -14.70 -1.42
N GLY A 37 4.13 -14.50 -2.62
CA GLY A 37 3.35 -14.44 -3.84
C GLY A 37 2.55 -13.14 -4.03
N TRP A 38 2.80 -12.11 -3.23
CA TRP A 38 2.17 -10.80 -3.40
C TRP A 38 3.04 -9.97 -4.35
N PRO A 39 2.55 -9.62 -5.57
CA PRO A 39 3.31 -8.77 -6.47
C PRO A 39 3.57 -7.41 -5.81
N VAL A 40 4.78 -6.89 -5.98
CA VAL A 40 5.15 -5.58 -5.43
C VAL A 40 5.57 -4.63 -6.54
N VAL A 41 5.40 -3.34 -6.29
CA VAL A 41 5.94 -2.28 -7.15
C VAL A 41 6.49 -1.13 -6.30
N PRO A 42 7.60 -0.48 -6.71
CA PRO A 42 8.15 0.64 -5.95
C PRO A 42 7.17 1.80 -5.90
N ALA A 43 7.03 2.38 -4.71
CA ALA A 43 6.13 3.48 -4.44
C ALA A 43 6.84 4.70 -3.85
N ALA A 44 6.20 5.86 -4.02
CA ALA A 44 6.58 7.10 -3.39
C ALA A 44 6.39 7.01 -1.88
N PHE A 45 7.29 7.65 -1.13
CA PHE A 45 7.22 7.75 0.32
C PHE A 45 7.38 9.20 0.77
N PHE A 46 6.91 9.52 1.98
CA PHE A 46 7.07 10.84 2.54
C PHE A 46 8.51 11.09 3.00
N ASP A 47 9.19 12.10 2.44
CA ASP A 47 10.60 12.41 2.71
C ASP A 47 10.81 13.48 3.80
N GLY A 48 9.74 13.83 4.53
CA GLY A 48 9.72 14.93 5.50
C GLY A 48 9.14 16.23 4.94
N THR A 49 9.02 16.37 3.62
CA THR A 49 8.43 17.56 2.98
C THR A 49 7.32 17.20 2.00
N ARG A 50 7.52 16.15 1.20
CA ARG A 50 6.57 15.71 0.16
C ARG A 50 6.66 14.20 -0.06
N TYR A 51 5.78 13.69 -0.91
CA TYR A 51 5.93 12.35 -1.45
C TYR A 51 6.97 12.32 -2.57
N ALA A 52 8.14 11.74 -2.27
CA ALA A 52 9.25 11.65 -3.21
C ALA A 52 9.01 10.50 -4.20
N CYS A 53 9.08 10.79 -5.49
CA CYS A 53 8.97 9.81 -6.57
C CYS A 53 9.97 10.11 -7.70
N VAL A 54 10.07 9.22 -8.68
CA VAL A 54 11.00 9.37 -9.81
C VAL A 54 10.56 10.44 -10.82
N GLN A 55 9.29 10.87 -10.80
CA GLN A 55 8.75 11.78 -11.80
C GLN A 55 9.04 13.25 -11.43
N ALA A 56 9.72 13.94 -12.34
CA ALA A 56 10.21 15.30 -12.13
C ALA A 56 9.10 16.35 -11.96
N ASP A 57 7.86 16.08 -12.38
CA ASP A 57 6.70 16.99 -12.25
C ASP A 57 5.55 16.33 -11.49
N CYS A 58 5.84 15.36 -10.62
CA CYS A 58 4.80 14.72 -9.82
C CYS A 58 4.17 15.72 -8.84
N VAL A 59 2.84 15.79 -8.91
CA VAL A 59 1.95 16.56 -8.02
C VAL A 59 1.11 15.65 -7.12
N GLN A 60 1.32 14.32 -7.18
CA GLN A 60 0.53 13.39 -6.41
C GLN A 60 0.79 13.55 -4.91
N ASP A 61 -0.31 13.59 -4.18
CA ASP A 61 -0.31 13.75 -2.74
C ASP A 61 -0.73 12.43 -2.05
N GLY A 62 0.27 11.63 -1.67
CA GLY A 62 0.12 10.33 -1.06
C GLY A 62 1.18 9.35 -1.58
N PRO A 63 1.32 8.16 -0.95
CA PRO A 63 2.04 7.05 -1.58
C PRO A 63 1.43 6.78 -2.95
N HIS A 64 2.23 6.34 -3.92
CA HIS A 64 1.78 5.95 -5.26
C HIS A 64 2.90 5.21 -5.98
N PRO A 65 2.59 4.26 -6.89
CA PRO A 65 3.60 3.63 -7.73
C PRO A 65 4.40 4.68 -8.48
N VAL A 66 5.73 4.58 -8.44
CA VAL A 66 6.61 5.60 -9.03
C VAL A 66 6.57 5.59 -10.57
N TRP A 67 6.13 4.49 -11.16
CA TRP A 67 6.00 4.30 -12.60
C TRP A 67 4.56 4.47 -13.08
N ARG A 68 4.36 5.16 -14.20
CA ARG A 68 3.01 5.31 -14.82
C ARG A 68 2.41 3.98 -15.28
N LEU A 69 3.23 3.13 -15.91
CA LEU A 69 2.86 1.78 -16.37
C LEU A 69 3.38 0.75 -15.35
N TRP A 70 2.93 0.87 -14.11
CA TRP A 70 3.41 0.03 -13.02
C TRP A 70 2.84 -1.40 -13.08
N GLN A 71 1.66 -1.59 -13.66
CA GLN A 71 0.96 -2.88 -13.70
C GLN A 71 1.81 -3.96 -14.36
N GLY A 72 2.38 -3.67 -15.53
CA GLY A 72 3.29 -4.57 -16.25
C GLY A 72 4.70 -4.69 -15.63
N ARG A 73 4.92 -4.07 -14.46
CA ARG A 73 6.20 -4.11 -13.73
C ARG A 73 6.08 -4.68 -12.32
N ALA A 74 4.86 -4.95 -11.86
CA ALA A 74 4.66 -5.63 -10.60
C ALA A 74 5.30 -7.01 -10.66
N SER A 75 6.03 -7.38 -9.62
CA SER A 75 6.82 -8.61 -9.64
C SER A 75 6.83 -9.30 -8.29
N THR A 76 6.90 -10.63 -8.33
CA THR A 76 7.24 -11.50 -7.19
C THR A 76 8.66 -12.07 -7.30
N ASP A 77 9.37 -11.79 -8.42
CA ASP A 77 10.75 -12.23 -8.62
C ASP A 77 11.70 -11.45 -7.67
N ALA A 78 12.38 -12.20 -6.79
CA ALA A 78 13.23 -11.63 -5.75
C ALA A 78 14.41 -10.84 -6.31
N ASP A 79 15.00 -11.24 -7.44
CA ASP A 79 16.13 -10.55 -8.05
C ASP A 79 15.67 -9.24 -8.69
N VAL A 80 14.52 -9.27 -9.38
CA VAL A 80 13.88 -8.07 -9.93
C VAL A 80 13.53 -7.09 -8.81
N VAL A 81 12.87 -7.55 -7.75
CA VAL A 81 12.48 -6.72 -6.60
C VAL A 81 13.71 -6.15 -5.90
N ALA A 82 14.72 -6.98 -5.61
CA ALA A 82 15.96 -6.54 -4.98
C ALA A 82 16.69 -5.48 -5.80
N SER A 83 16.65 -5.58 -7.13
CA SER A 83 17.33 -4.65 -8.04
C SER A 83 16.83 -3.21 -7.90
N TRP A 84 15.55 -3.02 -7.62
CA TRP A 84 14.93 -1.69 -7.49
C TRP A 84 15.50 -0.92 -6.30
N TYR A 85 15.89 -1.62 -5.24
CA TYR A 85 16.42 -1.03 -4.01
C TYR A 85 17.94 -0.86 -4.01
N ARG A 86 18.64 -1.02 -5.14
CA ARG A 86 20.12 -0.89 -5.16
C ARG A 86 20.61 0.54 -5.01
N LEU A 87 19.93 1.48 -5.66
CA LEU A 87 20.38 2.89 -5.75
C LEU A 87 19.47 3.87 -5.01
N PHE A 88 18.23 3.48 -4.74
CA PHE A 88 17.23 4.36 -4.14
C PHE A 88 16.38 3.62 -3.11
N SER A 89 15.78 4.38 -2.20
CA SER A 89 14.69 3.89 -1.36
C SER A 89 13.36 4.07 -2.06
N PHE A 90 12.48 3.10 -1.86
CA PHE A 90 11.10 3.14 -2.31
C PHE A 90 10.19 2.60 -1.23
N ALA A 91 9.01 3.20 -1.06
CA ALA A 91 7.92 2.50 -0.40
C ALA A 91 7.48 1.29 -1.23
N VAL A 92 6.59 0.48 -0.66
CA VAL A 92 6.02 -0.67 -1.35
C VAL A 92 4.56 -0.38 -1.65
N ALA A 93 4.16 -0.53 -2.92
CA ALA A 93 2.77 -0.65 -3.30
C ALA A 93 2.47 -2.08 -3.73
N LEU A 94 1.28 -2.54 -3.37
CA LEU A 94 0.73 -3.85 -3.72
C LEU A 94 -0.40 -3.64 -4.74
N PRO A 95 -0.33 -4.23 -5.94
CA PRO A 95 -1.46 -4.30 -6.86
C PRO A 95 -2.63 -5.04 -6.23
N THR A 96 -3.85 -4.60 -6.51
CA THR A 96 -5.09 -5.24 -6.06
C THR A 96 -5.89 -5.82 -7.24
N GLY A 97 -6.83 -6.73 -6.95
CA GLY A 97 -7.74 -7.36 -7.91
C GLY A 97 -7.25 -8.64 -8.57
N VAL A 98 -6.06 -9.14 -8.22
CA VAL A 98 -5.56 -10.44 -8.71
C VAL A 98 -5.42 -11.42 -7.55
N ILE A 99 -4.54 -11.11 -6.59
CA ILE A 99 -4.31 -11.96 -5.41
C ILE A 99 -5.31 -11.64 -4.30
N PHE A 100 -5.64 -10.35 -4.15
CA PHE A 100 -6.56 -9.84 -3.15
C PHE A 100 -7.14 -8.52 -3.62
N ASP A 101 -8.31 -8.19 -3.08
CA ASP A 101 -8.76 -6.80 -2.98
C ASP A 101 -8.37 -6.27 -1.61
N VAL A 102 -8.46 -4.94 -1.43
CA VAL A 102 -8.29 -4.33 -0.12
C VAL A 102 -9.46 -3.42 0.21
N VAL A 103 -10.02 -3.60 1.39
CA VAL A 103 -11.06 -2.72 1.93
C VAL A 103 -10.42 -1.70 2.86
N GLU A 104 -10.51 -0.42 2.51
CA GLU A 104 -10.17 0.69 3.39
C GLU A 104 -11.40 1.06 4.22
N ILE A 105 -11.36 0.84 5.54
CA ILE A 105 -12.44 1.22 6.45
C ILE A 105 -11.96 2.39 7.33
N PRO A 106 -12.69 3.51 7.41
CA PRO A 106 -12.39 4.60 8.33
C PRO A 106 -12.41 4.16 9.81
N GLU A 107 -11.51 4.73 10.61
CA GLU A 107 -11.62 4.66 12.07
C GLU A 107 -12.72 5.63 12.58
N PRO A 108 -13.45 5.28 13.66
CA PRO A 108 -13.23 4.12 14.55
C PRO A 108 -13.93 2.83 14.09
N ALA A 109 -14.74 2.85 13.01
CA ALA A 109 -15.49 1.67 12.57
C ALA A 109 -14.58 0.48 12.26
N ALA A 110 -13.43 0.73 11.64
CA ALA A 110 -12.43 -0.29 11.36
C ALA A 110 -11.91 -1.03 12.60
N VAL A 111 -11.87 -0.38 13.77
CA VAL A 111 -11.45 -1.02 15.02
C VAL A 111 -12.47 -2.10 15.39
N ARG A 112 -13.76 -1.76 15.33
CA ARG A 112 -14.84 -2.70 15.63
C ARG A 112 -14.88 -3.88 14.65
N VAL A 113 -14.62 -3.63 13.36
CA VAL A 113 -14.49 -4.71 12.35
C VAL A 113 -13.33 -5.64 12.72
N GLN A 114 -12.17 -5.08 13.08
CA GLN A 114 -11.04 -5.89 13.52
C GLN A 114 -11.38 -6.72 14.77
N ASP A 115 -12.06 -6.13 15.75
CA ASP A 115 -12.46 -6.84 16.98
C ASP A 115 -13.41 -8.00 16.67
N ALA A 116 -14.39 -7.79 15.78
CA ALA A 116 -15.30 -8.85 15.33
C ALA A 116 -14.56 -9.99 14.60
N LEU A 117 -13.57 -9.67 13.75
CA LEU A 117 -12.75 -10.70 13.08
C LEU A 117 -11.92 -11.54 14.07
N VAL A 118 -11.43 -10.93 15.14
CA VAL A 118 -10.73 -11.64 16.22
C VAL A 118 -11.70 -12.57 16.96
N GLU A 119 -12.90 -12.09 17.28
CA GLU A 119 -13.94 -12.90 17.94
C GLU A 119 -14.37 -14.10 17.08
N HIS A 120 -14.51 -13.90 15.77
CA HIS A 120 -14.83 -14.97 14.82
C HIS A 120 -13.66 -15.88 14.46
N ARG A 121 -12.44 -15.58 14.94
CA ARG A 121 -11.21 -16.32 14.63
C ARG A 121 -10.94 -16.42 13.12
N THR A 122 -11.20 -15.33 12.40
CA THR A 122 -10.96 -15.21 10.96
C THR A 122 -9.85 -14.16 10.74
N PRO A 123 -8.59 -14.47 11.11
CA PRO A 123 -7.51 -13.50 11.04
C PRO A 123 -7.19 -13.16 9.58
N THR A 124 -6.78 -11.92 9.36
CA THR A 124 -6.29 -11.41 8.07
C THR A 124 -5.25 -10.34 8.37
N PRO A 125 -4.30 -10.05 7.45
CA PRO A 125 -3.46 -8.87 7.59
C PRO A 125 -4.32 -7.61 7.73
N ILE A 126 -3.99 -6.77 8.72
CA ILE A 126 -4.65 -5.47 8.92
C ILE A 126 -3.58 -4.39 9.07
N ALA A 127 -3.55 -3.44 8.15
CA ALA A 127 -2.62 -2.31 8.18
C ALA A 127 -3.32 -1.02 8.62
N VAL A 128 -2.63 -0.19 9.39
CA VAL A 128 -3.11 1.11 9.84
C VAL A 128 -2.44 2.22 9.02
N TRP A 129 -3.25 3.05 8.36
CA TRP A 129 -2.80 4.24 7.64
C TRP A 129 -3.30 5.51 8.36
N ARG A 130 -2.53 5.94 9.36
CA ARG A 130 -2.85 7.08 10.24
C ARG A 130 -3.12 8.39 9.50
N GLU A 131 -2.39 8.66 8.41
CA GLU A 131 -2.60 9.88 7.62
C GLU A 131 -3.96 9.91 6.91
N ARG A 132 -4.49 8.75 6.51
CA ARG A 132 -5.84 8.63 5.93
C ARG A 132 -6.93 8.41 6.98
N GLY A 133 -6.58 8.03 8.21
CA GLY A 133 -7.52 7.66 9.26
C GLY A 133 -8.28 6.37 8.95
N VAL A 134 -7.64 5.42 8.27
CA VAL A 134 -8.26 4.14 7.85
C VAL A 134 -7.42 2.94 8.29
N ARG A 135 -8.07 1.78 8.40
CA ARG A 135 -7.39 0.48 8.34
C ARG A 135 -7.69 -0.22 7.01
N LEU A 136 -6.73 -1.00 6.55
CA LEU A 136 -6.78 -1.76 5.31
C LEU A 136 -6.96 -3.23 5.69
N PHE A 137 -7.94 -3.90 5.06
CA PHE A 137 -8.24 -5.32 5.25
C PHE A 137 -8.05 -6.04 3.92
N TRP A 138 -7.26 -7.11 3.92
CA TRP A 138 -6.99 -7.90 2.72
C TRP A 138 -8.08 -8.94 2.55
N VAL A 139 -8.76 -8.93 1.41
CA VAL A 139 -9.93 -9.78 1.15
C VAL A 139 -9.78 -10.51 -0.17
N THR A 140 -10.49 -11.62 -0.36
CA THR A 140 -10.47 -12.37 -1.62
C THR A 140 -10.85 -11.45 -2.79
N PRO A 141 -10.25 -11.60 -3.98
CA PRO A 141 -10.49 -10.69 -5.10
C PRO A 141 -11.95 -10.76 -5.58
N GLY A 142 -12.41 -9.68 -6.22
CA GLY A 142 -13.75 -9.58 -6.81
C GLY A 142 -14.83 -9.12 -5.84
N LEU A 143 -14.45 -8.49 -4.72
CA LEU A 143 -15.40 -7.97 -3.74
C LEU A 143 -16.29 -6.89 -4.39
N GLN A 144 -17.59 -7.07 -4.27
CA GLN A 144 -18.57 -6.11 -4.76
C GLN A 144 -18.97 -5.11 -3.66
N PRO A 145 -19.35 -3.88 -4.04
CA PRO A 145 -19.95 -2.94 -3.11
C PRO A 145 -21.20 -3.52 -2.43
N ASP A 146 -21.29 -3.32 -1.11
CA ASP A 146 -22.40 -3.73 -0.24
C ASP A 146 -22.85 -2.50 0.58
N ASN A 147 -24.15 -2.39 0.86
CA ASN A 147 -24.73 -1.40 1.77
C ASN A 147 -24.03 -1.33 3.14
N ARG A 148 -23.58 -2.46 3.71
CA ARG A 148 -22.83 -2.50 4.98
C ARG A 148 -21.52 -1.73 4.88
N LEU A 149 -20.75 -1.97 3.82
CA LEU A 149 -19.52 -1.24 3.53
C LEU A 149 -19.81 0.23 3.24
N GLY A 150 -20.89 0.52 2.51
CA GLY A 150 -21.37 1.88 2.26
C GLY A 150 -21.70 2.63 3.55
N ALA A 151 -22.39 2.00 4.50
CA ALA A 151 -22.73 2.58 5.79
C ALA A 151 -21.49 2.94 6.64
N LEU A 152 -20.37 2.22 6.44
CA LEU A 152 -19.10 2.53 7.07
C LEU A 152 -18.24 3.54 6.31
N ASN A 153 -18.70 4.06 5.17
CA ASN A 153 -17.90 4.85 4.23
C ASN A 153 -16.61 4.12 3.78
N ALA A 154 -16.68 2.79 3.67
CA ALA A 154 -15.55 1.98 3.24
C ALA A 154 -15.25 2.18 1.75
N ARG A 155 -13.98 2.01 1.35
CA ARG A 155 -13.54 2.02 -0.04
C ARG A 155 -12.94 0.67 -0.41
N ILE A 156 -13.41 0.09 -1.51
CA ILE A 156 -12.85 -1.13 -2.07
C ILE A 156 -11.75 -0.75 -3.08
N ARG A 157 -10.59 -1.39 -2.96
CA ARG A 157 -9.48 -1.35 -3.91
C ARG A 157 -9.42 -2.70 -4.61
N GLY A 158 -10.08 -2.76 -5.76
CA GLY A 158 -10.16 -3.96 -6.59
C GLY A 158 -9.19 -3.94 -7.77
N GLU A 159 -9.61 -4.52 -8.88
CA GLU A 159 -8.81 -4.60 -10.12
C GLU A 159 -8.30 -3.25 -10.62
N GLY A 160 -7.05 -3.25 -11.08
CA GLY A 160 -6.38 -2.07 -11.64
C GLY A 160 -5.95 -1.03 -10.61
N ALA A 161 -6.27 -1.23 -9.33
CA ALA A 161 -5.83 -0.38 -8.22
C ALA A 161 -4.58 -0.93 -7.52
N TRP A 162 -4.12 -0.21 -6.51
CA TRP A 162 -3.01 -0.56 -5.65
C TRP A 162 -3.24 0.01 -4.26
N VAL A 163 -2.54 -0.52 -3.26
CA VAL A 163 -2.45 0.04 -1.91
C VAL A 163 -1.01 0.15 -1.44
N PRO A 164 -0.65 1.14 -0.60
CA PRO A 164 0.65 1.12 0.06
C PRO A 164 0.68 0.04 1.15
N ALA A 165 1.81 -0.62 1.32
CA ALA A 165 2.01 -1.60 2.38
C ALA A 165 2.98 -1.09 3.45
N PRO A 166 2.80 -1.47 4.73
CA PRO A 166 3.82 -1.23 5.75
C PRO A 166 5.22 -1.71 5.32
N PRO A 167 6.31 -1.04 5.75
CA PRO A 167 6.35 0.12 6.62
C PRO A 167 6.40 1.45 5.85
N THR A 168 5.60 1.62 4.79
CA THR A 168 5.58 2.85 3.96
C THR A 168 5.57 4.13 4.80
N PRO A 169 6.60 4.99 4.69
CA PRO A 169 6.64 6.28 5.37
C PRO A 169 5.56 7.23 4.87
N THR A 170 4.78 7.79 5.79
CA THR A 170 3.72 8.78 5.52
C THR A 170 3.90 10.00 6.42
N ARG A 171 3.13 11.08 6.18
CA ARG A 171 3.23 12.34 6.95
C ARG A 171 2.96 12.16 8.44
N ARG A 172 2.05 11.25 8.79
CA ARG A 172 1.67 10.97 10.18
C ARG A 172 2.37 9.72 10.74
N GLY A 173 3.59 9.45 10.27
CA GLY A 173 4.40 8.28 10.63
C GLY A 173 4.28 7.14 9.63
N PRO A 174 5.12 6.09 9.75
CA PRO A 174 5.03 4.94 8.86
C PRO A 174 3.72 4.19 9.05
N MET A 175 3.21 3.61 7.97
CA MET A 175 2.18 2.58 8.06
C MET A 175 2.71 1.40 8.88
N HIS A 176 1.86 0.78 9.68
CA HIS A 176 2.21 -0.40 10.47
C HIS A 176 1.08 -1.42 10.40
N TRP A 177 1.41 -2.68 10.66
CA TRP A 177 0.43 -3.74 10.82
C TRP A 177 -0.14 -3.68 12.24
N SER A 178 -1.48 -3.64 12.38
CA SER A 178 -2.16 -3.94 13.66
C SER A 178 -2.31 -5.44 13.85
N LEU A 179 -2.47 -6.19 12.75
CA LEU A 179 -2.32 -7.64 12.69
C LEU A 179 -1.36 -7.96 11.54
N PRO A 180 -0.09 -8.32 11.82
CA PRO A 180 0.92 -8.64 10.81
C PRO A 180 0.55 -9.86 9.95
N PRO A 181 0.95 -9.90 8.66
CA PRO A 181 0.70 -11.04 7.80
C PRO A 181 1.16 -12.36 8.41
N GLU A 182 2.30 -12.38 9.09
CA GLU A 182 2.86 -13.56 9.74
C GLU A 182 1.97 -14.09 10.88
N GLN A 183 1.25 -13.22 11.59
CA GLN A 183 0.34 -13.63 12.68
C GLN A 183 -1.00 -14.16 12.16
N SER A 184 -1.39 -13.76 10.95
CA SER A 184 -2.54 -14.31 10.23
C SER A 184 -2.16 -15.45 9.29
N GLU A 185 -0.92 -15.93 9.31
CA GLU A 185 -0.40 -16.91 8.35
C GLU A 185 -0.66 -16.54 6.88
N TRP A 186 -0.62 -15.23 6.58
CA TRP A 186 -0.91 -14.64 5.27
C TRP A 186 -2.32 -14.93 4.74
N ALA A 187 -3.25 -15.30 5.61
CA ALA A 187 -4.64 -15.57 5.25
C ALA A 187 -5.32 -14.33 4.65
N ILE A 188 -6.01 -14.52 3.53
CA ILE A 188 -6.82 -13.49 2.89
C ILE A 188 -8.27 -13.68 3.31
N LEU A 189 -8.89 -12.63 3.87
CA LEU A 189 -10.25 -12.70 4.41
C LEU A 189 -11.27 -13.06 3.32
N SER A 190 -12.10 -14.06 3.55
CA SER A 190 -13.18 -14.39 2.61
C SER A 190 -14.28 -13.34 2.63
N HIS A 191 -15.04 -13.21 1.53
CA HIS A 191 -16.21 -12.31 1.51
C HIS A 191 -17.27 -12.69 2.54
N ALA A 192 -17.41 -13.99 2.85
CA ALA A 192 -18.35 -14.49 3.84
C ALA A 192 -17.95 -14.07 5.26
N ASP A 193 -16.66 -14.21 5.60
CA ASP A 193 -16.14 -13.81 6.92
C ASP A 193 -16.17 -12.28 7.10
N LEU A 194 -15.86 -11.52 6.03
CA LEU A 194 -16.04 -10.07 6.04
C LEU A 194 -17.51 -9.71 6.31
N THR A 195 -18.44 -10.38 5.63
CA THR A 195 -19.88 -10.15 5.81
C THR A 195 -20.31 -10.44 7.25
N ALA A 196 -19.90 -11.58 7.81
CA ALA A 196 -20.19 -11.94 9.18
C ALA A 196 -19.67 -10.90 10.20
N ALA A 197 -18.44 -10.44 10.01
CA ALA A 197 -17.85 -9.39 10.86
C ALA A 197 -18.57 -8.04 10.73
N LEU A 198 -19.07 -7.69 9.53
CA LEU A 198 -19.86 -6.48 9.33
C LEU A 198 -21.26 -6.59 9.93
N ASP A 199 -21.88 -7.76 9.87
CA ASP A 199 -23.19 -8.02 10.46
C ASP A 199 -23.17 -7.91 12.00
N ALA A 200 -22.05 -8.29 12.63
CA ALA A 200 -21.84 -8.18 14.08
C ALA A 200 -21.71 -6.73 14.61
N LEU A 201 -21.67 -5.72 13.72
CA LEU A 201 -21.57 -4.30 14.09
C LEU A 201 -22.92 -3.62 14.34
N ASN A 202 -24.01 -4.31 14.00
CA ASN A 202 -25.39 -3.86 14.14
C ASN A 202 -26.00 -4.36 15.47
#